data_AF-A0A1M3FAE6-F1
#
_entry.id   AF-A0A1M3FAE6-F1
#
_cell.length_a   1.000
_cell.length_b   1.000
_cell.length_c   1.000
_cell.angle_alpha   90.00
_cell.angle_beta   90.00
_cell.angle_gamma   90.00
#
_symmetry.space_group_name_H-M   'P 1'
#
loop_
_entity.id
_entity.type
_entity.pdbx_description
1 polymer ?
#
loop_
_entity_poly.entity_id
_entity_poly.type
_entity_poly.pdbx_seq_one_letter_code
_entity_poly.pdbx_strand_id
1 'polypeptide(L)' 'MTSPAPDPGEPIQVDLARVAGVGALVWLVALVVCLLLAVFSLISWTPVEVCGVGVLLGIFGVAWSRRHDRMGRRLPR' A
#
# COMPACT_ATOMS: atom_id res chain seq x y z
N MET A 1 14.67 4.91 35.56
CA MET A 1 14.98 4.56 34.16
C MET A 1 14.20 5.51 33.26
N THR A 2 14.76 6.68 32.96
CA THR A 2 14.16 7.65 32.03
C THR A 2 14.53 7.22 30.62
N SER A 3 13.58 6.61 29.89
CA SER A 3 13.76 6.37 28.47
C SER A 3 13.86 7.74 27.76
N PRO A 4 14.83 7.98 26.87
CA PRO A 4 14.86 9.18 26.05
C PRO A 4 13.54 9.31 25.28
N ALA A 5 12.94 10.51 25.31
CA ALA A 5 11.76 10.79 24.49
C ALA A 5 12.15 10.68 23.01
N PRO A 6 11.29 10.11 22.13
CA PRO A 6 11.56 10.05 20.70
C PRO A 6 11.80 11.46 20.14
N ASP A 7 12.85 11.64 19.34
CA ASP A 7 13.14 12.89 18.65
C ASP A 7 12.01 13.18 17.62
N PRO A 8 11.28 14.30 17.75
CA PRO A 8 10.20 14.65 16.83
C PRO A 8 10.68 14.98 15.40
N GLY A 9 11.99 15.15 15.18
CA GLY A 9 12.58 15.43 13.87
C GLY A 9 12.91 14.19 13.02
N GLU A 10 12.99 13.01 13.62
CA GLU A 10 13.30 11.77 12.90
C GLU A 10 12.01 11.26 12.20
N PRO A 11 11.98 11.14 10.86
CA PRO A 11 10.84 10.56 10.17
C PRO A 11 10.57 9.15 10.70
N ILE A 12 9.33 8.89 11.10
CA ILE A 12 8.93 7.55 11.56
C ILE A 12 9.22 6.56 10.43
N GLN A 13 10.15 5.65 10.70
CA GLN A 13 10.57 4.62 9.76
C GLN A 13 9.45 3.57 9.66
N VAL A 14 8.52 3.81 8.76
CA VAL A 14 7.49 2.86 8.38
C VAL A 14 7.96 2.05 7.18
N ASP A 15 7.79 0.73 7.24
CA ASP A 15 8.04 -0.14 6.09
C ASP A 15 6.96 0.12 5.02
N LEU A 16 7.31 0.99 4.05
CA LEU A 16 6.42 1.35 2.95
C LEU A 16 6.02 0.13 2.12
N ALA A 17 6.92 -0.86 1.95
CA ALA A 17 6.62 -2.08 1.22
C ALA A 17 5.52 -2.87 1.96
N ARG A 18 5.63 -2.97 3.27
CA ARG A 18 4.64 -3.67 4.10
C ARG A 18 3.29 -2.96 4.07
N VAL A 19 3.26 -1.64 4.27
CA VAL A 19 2.00 -0.88 4.29
C VAL A 19 1.34 -0.89 2.91
N ALA A 20 2.10 -0.62 1.84
CA ALA A 20 1.57 -0.66 0.48
C ALA A 20 1.11 -2.08 0.09
N GLY A 21 1.84 -3.12 0.52
CA GLY A 21 1.48 -4.51 0.26
C GLY A 21 0.19 -4.95 0.95
N VAL A 22 0.01 -4.58 2.23
CA VAL A 22 -1.24 -4.84 2.97
C VAL A 22 -2.40 -4.09 2.31
N GLY A 23 -2.21 -2.82 1.95
CA GLY A 23 -3.22 -2.05 1.22
C GLY A 23 -3.60 -2.69 -0.12
N ALA A 24 -2.62 -3.15 -0.90
CA ALA A 24 -2.85 -3.84 -2.17
C ALA A 24 -3.65 -5.14 -1.99
N LEU A 25 -3.37 -5.91 -0.93
CA LEU A 25 -4.10 -7.14 -0.61
C LEU A 25 -5.56 -6.85 -0.25
N VAL A 26 -5.81 -5.82 0.56
CA VAL A 26 -7.17 -5.39 0.90
C VAL A 26 -7.93 -4.96 -0.36
N TRP A 27 -7.30 -4.17 -1.23
CA TRP A 27 -7.89 -3.79 -2.52
C TRP A 27 -8.16 -4.97 -3.43
N LEU A 28 -7.30 -6.00 -3.42
CA LEU A 28 -7.50 -7.21 -4.22
C LEU A 28 -8.73 -8.00 -3.74
N VAL A 29 -8.89 -8.14 -2.43
CA VAL A 29 -10.07 -8.79 -1.84
C VAL A 29 -11.33 -7.99 -2.18
N ALA A 30 -11.29 -6.66 -2.05
CA ALA A 30 -12.41 -5.80 -2.43
C ALA A 30 -12.76 -5.93 -3.93
N LEU A 31 -11.75 -5.98 -4.80
CA LEU A 31 -11.92 -6.18 -6.23
C LEU A 31 -12.65 -7.49 -6.55
N VAL A 32 -12.26 -8.59 -5.89
CA VAL A 32 -12.92 -9.90 -6.06
C VAL A 32 -14.39 -9.81 -5.63
N VAL A 33 -14.68 -9.20 -4.49
CA VAL A 33 -16.06 -9.03 -4.00
C VAL A 33 -16.88 -8.17 -4.96
N CYS A 34 -16.34 -7.02 -5.41
CA CYS A 34 -17.02 -6.15 -6.37
C CYS A 34 -17.26 -6.82 -7.72
N LEU A 35 -16.31 -7.60 -8.23
CA LEU A 35 -16.47 -8.37 -9.46
C LEU A 35 -17.62 -9.37 -9.35
N LEU A 36 -17.68 -10.11 -8.24
CA LEU A 36 -18.77 -11.05 -7.99
C LEU A 36 -20.12 -10.32 -7.96
N LEU A 37 -20.23 -9.23 -7.18
CA LEU A 37 -21.46 -8.43 -7.10
C LEU A 37 -21.87 -7.84 -8.46
N ALA A 38 -20.91 -7.35 -9.26
CA ALA A 38 -21.17 -6.77 -10.58
C ALA A 38 -21.64 -7.83 -11.59
N VAL A 39 -21.06 -9.04 -11.56
CA VAL A 39 -21.50 -10.17 -12.41
C VAL A 39 -22.93 -10.60 -12.08
N PHE A 40 -23.32 -10.57 -10.81
CA PHE A 40 -24.71 -10.78 -10.39
C PHE A 40 -25.62 -9.55 -10.58
N SER A 41 -25.12 -8.48 -11.21
CA SER A 41 -25.85 -7.22 -11.45
C SER A 41 -26.39 -6.56 -10.18
N LEU A 42 -25.74 -6.78 -9.03
CA LEU A 42 -26.12 -6.21 -7.73
C LEU A 42 -25.54 -4.79 -7.54
N ILE A 43 -24.47 -4.45 -8.26
CA ILE A 43 -23.83 -3.13 -8.27
C ILE A 43 -23.43 -2.72 -9.69
N SER A 44 -23.12 -1.44 -9.90
CA SER A 44 -22.52 -0.96 -11.15
C SER A 44 -21.06 -1.41 -11.28
N TRP A 45 -20.46 -1.20 -12.45
CA TRP A 45 -19.04 -1.53 -12.70
C TRP A 45 -18.05 -0.51 -12.11
N THR A 46 -18.52 0.67 -11.71
CA THR A 46 -17.67 1.75 -11.16
C THR A 46 -16.83 1.31 -9.95
N PRO A 47 -17.38 0.58 -8.93
CA PRO A 47 -16.59 0.09 -7.82
C PRO A 47 -15.48 -0.90 -8.23
N VAL A 48 -15.69 -1.66 -9.32
CA VAL A 48 -14.67 -2.58 -9.86
C VAL A 48 -13.48 -1.78 -10.42
N GLU A 49 -13.74 -0.72 -11.18
CA GLU A 49 -12.70 0.16 -11.71
C GLU A 49 -11.88 0.82 -10.59
N VAL A 50 -12.57 1.36 -9.57
CA VAL A 50 -11.93 1.96 -8.40
C VAL A 50 -11.05 0.95 -7.67
N CYS A 51 -11.56 -0.28 -7.46
CA CYS A 51 -10.77 -1.34 -6.86
C CYS A 51 -9.55 -1.74 -7.70
N GLY A 52 -9.70 -1.77 -9.02
CA GLY A 52 -8.60 -2.02 -9.95
C GLY A 52 -7.49 -0.97 -9.82
N VAL A 53 -7.85 0.31 -9.77
CA VAL A 53 -6.89 1.41 -9.54
C VAL A 53 -6.20 1.27 -8.19
N GLY A 54 -6.93 0.92 -7.12
CA GLY A 54 -6.38 0.70 -5.80
C GLY A 54 -5.35 -0.44 -5.75
N VAL A 55 -5.63 -1.56 -6.42
CA VAL A 55 -4.67 -2.67 -6.56
C VAL A 55 -3.43 -2.22 -7.32
N LEU A 56 -3.59 -1.53 -8.45
CA LEU A 56 -2.47 -1.04 -9.27
C LEU A 56 -1.59 -0.07 -8.48
N LEU A 57 -2.19 0.85 -7.74
CA LEU A 57 -1.46 1.82 -6.92
C LEU A 57 -0.70 1.13 -5.77
N GLY A 58 -1.32 0.13 -5.14
CA GLY A 58 -0.68 -0.70 -4.11
C GLY A 58 0.53 -1.47 -4.65
N ILE A 59 0.40 -2.13 -5.80
CA ILE A 59 1.50 -2.84 -6.48
C ILE A 59 2.62 -1.87 -6.85
N PHE A 60 2.27 -0.71 -7.41
CA PHE A 60 3.24 0.33 -7.75
C PHE A 60 3.98 0.84 -6.52
N GLY A 61 3.28 1.06 -5.40
CA GLY A 61 3.86 1.46 -4.12
C GLY A 61 4.87 0.43 -3.60
N VAL A 62 4.54 -0.86 -3.66
CA VAL A 62 5.47 -1.95 -3.29
C VAL A 62 6.69 -1.99 -4.21
N ALA A 63 6.48 -1.89 -5.52
CA ALA A 63 7.56 -1.90 -6.49
C ALA A 63 8.51 -0.70 -6.31
N TRP A 64 7.94 0.48 -6.04
CA TRP A 64 8.68 1.70 -5.78
C TRP A 64 9.48 1.61 -4.47
N SER A 65 8.87 1.15 -3.37
CA SER A 65 9.58 0.96 -2.09
C SER A 65 10.75 0.01 -2.28
N ARG A 66 10.54 -1.17 -2.88
CA ARG A 66 11.62 -2.15 -3.11
C ARG A 66 12.77 -1.59 -3.96
N ARG A 67 12.50 -0.58 -4.79
CA ARG A 67 13.50 0.11 -5.63
C ARG A 67 14.20 1.24 -4.88
N HIS A 68 13.50 1.98 -4.02
CA HIS A 68 14.01 3.12 -3.25
C HIS A 68 14.62 2.74 -1.88
N ASP A 69 14.25 1.63 -1.27
CA ASP A 69 14.95 1.05 -0.10
C ASP A 69 16.40 0.68 -0.47
N ARG A 70 16.67 0.39 -1.75
CA ARG A 70 18.04 0.25 -2.27
C ARG A 70 18.79 1.57 -2.36
N MET A 71 18.09 2.71 -2.47
CA MET A 71 18.69 4.05 -2.48
C MET A 71 19.01 4.56 -1.08
N GLY A 72 18.24 4.18 -0.05
CA GLY A 72 18.56 4.50 1.35
C GLY A 72 19.93 3.96 1.82
N ARG A 73 20.41 2.86 1.20
CA ARG A 73 21.78 2.34 1.42
C ARG A 73 22.89 3.15 0.74
N ARG A 74 22.55 4.17 -0.07
CA ARG A 74 23.53 5.01 -0.78
C ARG A 74 23.82 6.34 -0.09
N LEU A 75 23.11 6.70 0.98
CA LEU A 75 23.58 7.80 1.83
C LEU A 75 24.81 7.31 2.60
N PRO A 76 26.00 7.89 2.37
CA PRO A 76 27.15 7.60 3.19
C PRO A 76 26.82 8.02 4.63
N ARG A 77 27.02 7.08 5.57
CA ARG A 77 27.09 7.41 7.00
C ARG A 77 28.36 8.20 7.29
#